data_AF-A0A818I1A6-F1
#
_entry.id   AF-A0A818I1A6-F1
#
_cell.length_a   1.000
_cell.length_b   1.000
_cell.length_c   1.000
_cell.angle_alpha   90.00
_cell.angle_beta   90.00
_cell.angle_gamma   90.00
#
_symmetry.space_group_name_H-M   'P 1'
#
loop_
_entity.id
_entity.type
_entity.pdbx_description
1 polymer ?
#
loop_
_entity_poly.entity_id
_entity_poly.type
_entity_poly.pdbx_seq_one_letter_code
_entity_poly.pdbx_strand_id
1 'polypeptide(L)'
;MEDYSTALSFYHKACEIFERSLPANHPSRAIIYNNIGLVHDFLENYSKALTYYQKTLEIKEKSLSPNHLSFATTYNNIAFVHKSMGHYGTALSFYRKALEIAQYSLPPTHQDIQDLKEQICFVQKRL
;
A
#
# COMPACT_ATOMS: atom_id res chain seq x y z
N MET A 1 -3.74 22.26 0.66
CA MET A 1 -3.28 21.88 -0.69
C MET A 1 -1.79 22.10 -0.89
N GLU A 2 -1.18 23.13 -0.29
CA GLU A 2 0.26 23.46 -0.45
C GLU A 2 1.24 22.42 0.13
N ASP A 3 0.81 21.58 1.08
CA ASP A 3 1.70 20.62 1.76
C ASP A 3 1.94 19.33 0.93
N TYR A 4 0.91 18.83 0.23
CA TYR A 4 1.01 17.60 -0.55
C TYR A 4 1.82 17.75 -1.84
N SER A 5 1.74 18.92 -2.50
CA SER A 5 2.57 19.22 -3.67
C SER A 5 4.05 19.30 -3.29
N THR A 6 4.35 19.89 -2.13
CA THR A 6 5.69 19.97 -1.57
C THR A 6 6.23 18.58 -1.21
N ALA A 7 5.43 17.76 -0.52
CA ALA A 7 5.77 16.38 -0.20
C ALA A 7 6.04 15.54 -1.47
N LEU A 8 5.20 15.66 -2.49
CA LEU A 8 5.37 14.96 -3.75
C LEU A 8 6.69 15.36 -4.44
N SER A 9 7.05 16.65 -4.42
CA SER A 9 8.32 17.14 -4.95
C SER A 9 9.52 16.50 -4.24
N PHE A 10 9.49 16.43 -2.91
CA PHE A 10 10.56 15.79 -2.14
C PHE A 10 10.66 14.29 -2.43
N TYR A 11 9.53 13.58 -2.50
CA TYR A 11 9.55 12.16 -2.82
C TYR A 11 10.02 11.87 -4.24
N HIS A 12 9.68 12.70 -5.22
CA HIS A 12 10.21 12.56 -6.59
C HIS A 12 11.73 12.78 -6.65
N LYS A 13 12.25 13.81 -5.98
CA LYS A 13 13.70 14.03 -5.88
C LYS A 13 14.41 12.85 -5.22
N ALA A 14 13.85 12.33 -4.12
CA ALA A 14 14.40 11.17 -3.45
C ALA A 14 14.33 9.91 -4.34
N CYS A 15 13.26 9.76 -5.12
CA CYS A 15 13.11 8.70 -6.10
C CYS A 15 14.22 8.74 -7.17
N GLU A 16 14.49 9.91 -7.76
CA GLU A 16 15.55 10.07 -8.76
C GLU A 16 16.93 9.72 -8.20
N ILE A 17 17.23 10.14 -6.96
CA ILE A 17 18.50 9.82 -6.29
C ILE A 17 18.62 8.30 -6.09
N PHE A 18 17.55 7.65 -5.61
CA PHE A 18 17.56 6.22 -5.35
C PHE A 18 17.58 5.38 -6.63
N GLU A 19 16.95 5.85 -7.70
CA GLU A 19 17.02 5.20 -9.01
C GLU A 19 18.44 5.22 -9.61
N ARG A 20 19.22 6.27 -9.31
CA ARG A 20 20.63 6.37 -9.72
C ARG A 20 21.59 5.62 -8.80
N SER A 21 21.27 5.52 -7.52
CA SER A 21 22.21 5.07 -6.48
C SER A 21 21.96 3.66 -5.98
N LEU A 22 20.74 3.12 -6.15
CA LEU A 22 20.32 1.84 -5.58
C LEU A 22 19.85 0.85 -6.66
N PRO A 23 20.12 -0.45 -6.49
CA PRO A 23 19.57 -1.49 -7.34
C PRO A 23 18.04 -1.43 -7.45
N ALA A 24 17.49 -1.93 -8.56
CA ALA A 24 16.06 -1.91 -8.84
C ALA A 24 15.18 -2.56 -7.74
N ASN A 25 15.70 -3.58 -7.06
CA ASN A 25 15.03 -4.31 -6.00
C ASN A 25 15.37 -3.81 -4.58
N HIS A 26 16.02 -2.66 -4.43
CA HIS A 26 16.40 -2.17 -3.11
C HIS A 26 15.15 -1.78 -2.27
N PRO A 27 14.99 -2.28 -1.03
CA PRO A 27 13.80 -2.03 -0.21
C PRO A 27 13.45 -0.55 0.00
N SER A 28 14.45 0.33 0.08
CA SER A 28 14.23 1.79 0.20
C SER A 28 13.44 2.38 -0.98
N ARG A 29 13.53 1.80 -2.18
CA ARG A 29 12.73 2.23 -3.34
C ARG A 29 11.25 1.90 -3.15
N ALA A 30 10.94 0.74 -2.56
CA ALA A 30 9.55 0.38 -2.20
C ALA A 30 8.96 1.35 -1.17
N ILE A 31 9.75 1.80 -0.19
CA ILE A 31 9.28 2.78 0.80
C ILE A 31 8.90 4.10 0.12
N ILE A 32 9.74 4.63 -0.77
CA ILE A 32 9.44 5.86 -1.49
C ILE A 32 8.20 5.71 -2.38
N TYR A 33 8.12 4.63 -3.17
CA TYR A 33 6.94 4.42 -4.02
C TYR A 33 5.66 4.28 -3.19
N ASN A 34 5.69 3.60 -2.04
CA ASN A 34 4.54 3.53 -1.15
C ASN A 34 4.08 4.92 -0.69
N ASN A 35 5.03 5.79 -0.32
CA ASN A 35 4.71 7.13 0.15
C ASN A 35 4.17 8.04 -0.98
N ILE A 36 4.71 7.93 -2.20
CA ILE A 36 4.15 8.63 -3.36
C ILE A 36 2.72 8.12 -3.64
N GLY A 37 2.49 6.82 -3.51
CA GLY A 37 1.16 6.21 -3.61
C GLY A 37 0.17 6.81 -2.60
N LEU A 38 0.57 6.93 -1.33
CA LEU A 38 -0.24 7.55 -0.28
C LEU A 38 -0.56 9.02 -0.59
N VAL A 39 0.41 9.80 -1.03
CA VAL A 39 0.18 11.21 -1.40
C VAL A 39 -0.83 11.30 -2.55
N HIS A 40 -0.73 10.43 -3.57
CA HIS A 40 -1.71 10.40 -4.64
C HIS A 40 -3.09 9.97 -4.18
N ASP A 41 -3.21 9.03 -3.25
CA ASP A 41 -4.48 8.60 -2.66
C ASP A 41 -5.16 9.77 -1.92
N PHE A 42 -4.42 10.51 -1.10
CA PHE A 42 -4.92 11.72 -0.43
C PHE A 42 -5.34 12.84 -1.40
N LEU A 43 -4.73 12.90 -2.57
CA LEU A 43 -5.08 13.82 -3.64
C LEU A 43 -6.17 13.25 -4.58
N GLU A 44 -6.80 12.13 -4.21
CA GLU A 44 -7.82 11.42 -4.99
C GLU A 44 -7.36 11.00 -6.40
N ASN A 45 -6.05 10.97 -6.63
CA ASN A 45 -5.42 10.50 -7.86
C ASN A 45 -5.26 8.97 -7.81
N TYR A 46 -6.37 8.25 -7.69
CA TYR A 46 -6.40 6.81 -7.42
C TYR A 46 -5.62 5.97 -8.45
N SER A 47 -5.66 6.32 -9.73
CA SER A 47 -4.91 5.60 -10.78
C SER A 47 -3.40 5.68 -10.59
N LYS A 48 -2.89 6.86 -10.20
CA LYS A 48 -1.46 7.04 -9.86
C LYS A 48 -1.12 6.32 -8.56
N ALA A 49 -1.99 6.42 -7.54
CA ALA A 49 -1.79 5.73 -6.27
C ALA A 49 -1.60 4.21 -6.48
N LEU A 50 -2.52 3.57 -7.22
CA LEU A 50 -2.44 2.14 -7.55
C LEU A 50 -1.16 1.79 -8.32
N THR A 51 -0.75 2.63 -9.28
CA THR A 51 0.50 2.43 -10.03
C THR A 51 1.72 2.38 -9.11
N TYR A 52 1.80 3.28 -8.14
CA TYR A 52 2.92 3.33 -7.19
C TYR A 52 2.88 2.21 -6.15
N TYR A 53 1.68 1.80 -5.70
CA TYR A 53 1.55 0.61 -4.86
C TYR A 53 1.92 -0.67 -5.61
N GLN A 54 1.62 -0.79 -6.90
CA GLN A 54 2.03 -1.92 -7.71
C GLN A 54 3.57 -2.00 -7.85
N LYS A 55 4.23 -0.87 -8.14
CA LYS A 55 5.70 -0.80 -8.14
C LYS A 55 6.32 -1.16 -6.79
N THR A 56 5.62 -0.82 -5.70
CA THR A 56 6.02 -1.20 -4.34
C THR A 56 5.98 -2.72 -4.15
N LEU A 57 4.91 -3.39 -4.61
CA LEU A 57 4.79 -4.84 -4.56
C LEU A 57 5.88 -5.53 -5.37
N GLU A 58 6.13 -5.10 -6.60
CA GLU A 58 7.17 -5.69 -7.48
C GLU A 58 8.57 -5.68 -6.85
N ILE A 59 8.91 -4.63 -6.10
CA ILE A 59 10.19 -4.55 -5.39
C ILE A 59 10.19 -5.49 -4.18
N LYS A 60 9.11 -5.51 -3.40
CA LYS A 60 8.97 -6.37 -2.22
C LYS A 60 9.04 -7.85 -2.61
N GLU A 61 8.40 -8.25 -3.71
CA GLU A 61 8.45 -9.63 -4.25
C GLU A 61 9.87 -10.07 -4.60
N LYS A 62 10.73 -9.15 -5.03
CA LYS A 62 12.13 -9.43 -5.39
C LYS A 62 13.10 -9.38 -4.20
N SER A 63 12.67 -8.86 -3.04
CA SER A 63 13.58 -8.55 -1.92
C SER A 63 13.17 -9.17 -0.59
N LEU A 64 11.92 -9.62 -0.45
CA LEU A 64 11.34 -10.10 0.81
C LEU A 64 10.72 -11.49 0.63
N SER A 65 10.52 -12.18 1.75
CA SER A 65 9.76 -13.43 1.77
C SER A 65 8.26 -13.17 1.49
N PRO A 66 7.53 -14.11 0.86
CA PRO A 66 6.13 -13.89 0.44
C PRO A 66 5.15 -13.50 1.56
N ASN A 67 5.43 -13.88 2.81
CA ASN A 67 4.60 -13.58 3.98
C ASN A 67 5.13 -12.40 4.81
N HIS A 68 6.07 -11.61 4.28
CA HIS A 68 6.61 -10.48 5.01
C HIS A 68 5.51 -9.44 5.31
N LEU A 69 5.41 -8.98 6.57
CA LEU A 69 4.33 -8.11 7.05
C LEU A 69 4.15 -6.83 6.21
N SER A 70 5.21 -6.32 5.58
CA SER A 70 5.12 -5.15 4.69
C SER A 70 4.18 -5.34 3.49
N PHE A 71 3.91 -6.59 3.07
CA PHE A 71 2.91 -6.86 2.04
C PHE A 71 1.50 -6.54 2.53
N ALA A 72 1.19 -6.83 3.80
CA ALA A 72 -0.11 -6.52 4.38
C ALA A 72 -0.41 -5.01 4.32
N THR A 73 0.57 -4.16 4.63
CA THR A 73 0.42 -2.70 4.54
C THR A 73 0.10 -2.24 3.10
N THR A 74 0.83 -2.75 2.11
CA THR A 74 0.59 -2.33 0.71
C THR A 74 -0.73 -2.87 0.16
N TYR A 75 -1.11 -4.12 0.49
CA TYR A 75 -2.42 -4.64 0.14
C TYR A 75 -3.56 -3.87 0.81
N ASN A 76 -3.40 -3.49 2.07
CA ASN A 76 -4.36 -2.64 2.76
C ASN A 76 -4.56 -1.28 2.05
N ASN A 77 -3.47 -0.64 1.63
CA ASN A 77 -3.54 0.64 0.91
C ASN A 77 -4.23 0.49 -0.46
N ILE A 78 -3.92 -0.57 -1.21
CA ILE A 78 -4.61 -0.87 -2.47
C ILE A 78 -6.11 -1.11 -2.23
N ALA A 79 -6.45 -1.89 -1.20
CA ALA A 79 -7.84 -2.15 -0.82
C ALA A 79 -8.58 -0.86 -0.46
N PHE A 80 -7.92 0.06 0.25
CA PHE A 80 -8.47 1.36 0.61
C PHE A 80 -8.76 2.20 -0.63
N VAL A 81 -7.82 2.30 -1.58
CA VAL A 81 -8.05 3.02 -2.85
C VAL A 81 -9.26 2.43 -3.60
N HIS A 82 -9.33 1.10 -3.74
CA HIS A 82 -10.48 0.45 -4.39
C HIS A 82 -11.79 0.72 -3.65
N LYS A 83 -11.78 0.72 -2.32
CA LYS A 83 -12.95 1.07 -1.50
C LYS A 83 -13.40 2.51 -1.76
N SER A 84 -12.47 3.47 -1.84
CA SER A 84 -12.76 4.87 -2.16
C SER A 84 -13.37 5.05 -3.56
N MET A 85 -12.96 4.22 -4.52
CA MET A 85 -13.54 4.17 -5.86
C MET A 85 -14.90 3.45 -5.94
N GLY A 86 -15.40 2.87 -4.84
CA GLY A 86 -16.63 2.05 -4.83
C GLY A 86 -16.44 0.63 -5.37
N HIS A 87 -15.21 0.20 -5.65
CA HIS A 87 -14.87 -1.15 -6.11
C HIS A 87 -14.79 -2.15 -4.95
N TYR A 88 -15.92 -2.35 -4.24
CA TYR A 88 -15.95 -3.13 -2.99
C TYR A 88 -15.51 -4.59 -3.14
N GLY A 89 -15.79 -5.24 -4.28
CA GLY A 89 -15.35 -6.61 -4.54
C GLY A 89 -13.82 -6.74 -4.63
N THR A 90 -13.18 -5.80 -5.34
CA THR A 90 -11.72 -5.76 -5.44
C THR A 90 -11.09 -5.38 -4.10
N ALA A 91 -11.67 -4.40 -3.39
CA ALA A 91 -11.22 -4.01 -2.05
C ALA A 91 -11.27 -5.20 -1.07
N LEU A 92 -12.36 -5.97 -1.06
CA LEU A 92 -12.50 -7.16 -0.22
C LEU A 92 -11.40 -8.19 -0.48
N SER A 93 -11.08 -8.45 -1.75
CA SER A 93 -10.01 -9.39 -2.11
C SER A 93 -8.65 -8.96 -1.53
N PHE A 94 -8.32 -7.67 -1.64
CA PHE A 94 -7.06 -7.15 -1.11
C PHE A 94 -7.01 -7.07 0.41
N TYR A 95 -8.11 -6.67 1.09
CA TYR A 95 -8.16 -6.71 2.55
C TYR A 95 -7.99 -8.13 3.09
N ARG A 96 -8.54 -9.15 2.42
CA ARG A 96 -8.34 -10.56 2.82
C ARG A 96 -6.88 -11.00 2.69
N LYS A 97 -6.20 -10.63 1.60
CA LYS A 97 -4.75 -10.89 1.44
C LYS A 97 -3.93 -10.21 2.54
N ALA A 98 -4.26 -8.96 2.87
CA ALA A 98 -3.61 -8.25 3.97
C ALA A 98 -3.84 -8.94 5.32
N LEU A 99 -5.07 -9.38 5.59
CA LEU A 99 -5.44 -10.07 6.83
C LEU A 99 -4.70 -11.40 6.97
N GLU A 100 -4.59 -12.19 5.90
CA GLU A 100 -3.87 -13.47 5.91
C GLU A 100 -2.41 -13.29 6.33
N ILE A 101 -1.71 -12.32 5.74
CA ILE A 101 -0.31 -12.02 6.08
C ILE A 101 -0.18 -11.48 7.51
N ALA A 102 -1.10 -10.61 7.93
CA ALA A 102 -1.12 -10.07 9.29
C ALA A 102 -1.32 -11.18 10.32
N GLN A 103 -2.25 -12.12 10.08
CA GLN A 103 -2.49 -13.27 10.96
C GLN A 103 -1.32 -14.26 11.00
N TYR A 104 -0.56 -14.37 9.91
CA TYR A 104 0.65 -15.18 9.87
C TYR A 104 1.78 -14.57 10.71
N SER A 105 1.91 -13.25 10.69
CA SER A 105 3.09 -12.55 11.24
C SER A 105 2.88 -11.93 12.63
N LEU A 106 1.63 -11.71 13.03
CA LEU A 106 1.28 -10.95 14.24
C LEU A 106 0.41 -11.80 15.20
N PRO A 107 0.48 -11.51 16.51
CA PRO A 107 -0.44 -12.11 17.48
C PRO A 107 -1.90 -11.78 17.14
N PRO A 108 -2.87 -12.69 17.37
CA PRO A 108 -4.28 -12.46 17.05
C PRO A 108 -4.93 -11.23 17.72
N THR A 109 -4.32 -10.72 18.80
CA THR A 109 -4.73 -9.53 19.55
C THR A 109 -4.20 -8.23 18.96
N HIS A 110 -3.36 -8.27 17.92
CA HIS A 110 -2.78 -7.08 17.32
C HIS A 110 -3.87 -6.20 16.68
N GLN A 111 -3.77 -4.88 16.89
CA GLN A 111 -4.78 -3.92 16.42
C GLN A 111 -4.99 -3.97 14.90
N ASP A 112 -3.91 -4.04 14.11
CA ASP A 112 -3.99 -4.17 12.65
C ASP A 112 -4.90 -5.31 12.15
N ILE A 113 -4.94 -6.44 12.88
CA ILE A 113 -5.84 -7.56 12.53
C ILE A 113 -7.30 -7.17 12.77
N GLN A 114 -7.58 -6.42 13.83
CA GLN A 114 -8.93 -5.93 14.12
C GLN A 114 -9.35 -4.88 13.09
N ASP A 115 -8.48 -3.92 12.78
CA ASP A 115 -8.74 -2.89 11.76
C ASP A 115 -9.06 -3.52 10.41
N LEU A 116 -8.28 -4.51 9.98
CA LEU A 116 -8.53 -5.24 8.73
C LEU A 116 -9.88 -5.98 8.74
N LYS A 117 -10.26 -6.60 9.86
CA LYS A 117 -11.58 -7.26 9.99
C LYS A 117 -12.72 -6.25 9.92
N GLU A 118 -12.55 -5.08 10.52
CA GLU A 118 -13.53 -4.00 10.44
C GLU A 118 -13.69 -3.49 9.01
N GLN A 119 -12.59 -3.28 8.29
CA GLN A 119 -12.63 -2.89 6.87
C GLN A 119 -13.31 -3.95 6.01
N ILE A 120 -13.03 -5.24 6.25
CA ILE A 120 -13.70 -6.36 5.58
C ILE A 120 -15.21 -6.33 5.84
N CYS A 121 -15.63 -6.20 7.10
CA CYS A 121 -17.04 -6.11 7.47
C CYS A 121 -17.72 -4.91 6.80
N PHE A 122 -17.05 -3.76 6.74
CA PHE A 122 -17.55 -2.57 6.07
C PHE A 122 -17.79 -2.81 4.57
N VAL A 123 -16.80 -3.33 3.85
CA VAL A 123 -16.94 -3.53 2.39
C VAL A 123 -17.94 -4.65 2.06
N GLN A 124 -18.06 -5.67 2.92
CA GLN A 124 -19.05 -6.73 2.76
C GLN A 124 -20.49 -6.24 2.83
N LYS A 125 -20.77 -5.23 3.65
CA LYS A 125 -22.11 -4.60 3.74
C LYS A 125 -22.46 -3.73 2.52
N ARG A 126 -21.47 -3.45 1.65
CA ARG A 126 -21.57 -2.55 0.49
C ARG A 126 -21.47 -3.31 -0.84
N LEU A 127 -21.29 -4.63 -0.80
CA LEU A 127 -21.36 -5.54 -1.94
C LEU A 127 -22.81 -5.79 -2.35
#